data_AF-A0A255H3X6-F1
#
_entry.id   AF-A0A255H3X6-F1
#
_cell.length_a   1.000
_cell.length_b   1.000
_cell.length_c   1.000
_cell.angle_alpha   90.00
_cell.angle_beta   90.00
_cell.angle_gamma   90.00
#
_symmetry.space_group_name_H-M   'P 1'
#
loop_
_entity.id
_entity.type
_entity.pdbx_description
1 polymer ?
#
loop_
_entity_poly.entity_id
_entity_poly.type
_entity_poly.pdbx_seq_one_letter_code
_entity_poly.pdbx_strand_id
1 'polypeptide(L)'
;MAASVFHARDRHRDDLDAAALIVEAQIVIGRRIEARSLIQSFESSEFDPNDPEEVQTVNDLGYEFAKKLHPNSDVLVITHIDGAGGNPHSHITVINHDNVTGRALQGNNMHWHVAKQNDELMRDYGLRVAARGSRNVD
;
A
#
# COMPACT_ATOMS: atom_id res chain seq x y z
N MET A 1 4.76 -12.69 -9.73
CA MET A 1 3.70 -12.82 -8.71
C MET A 1 2.95 -11.50 -8.65
N ALA A 2 1.61 -11.54 -8.67
CA ALA A 2 0.73 -10.36 -8.63
C ALA A 2 0.95 -9.49 -7.40
N ALA A 3 0.79 -8.17 -7.53
CA ALA A 3 0.39 -7.33 -6.41
C ALA A 3 -0.94 -7.89 -5.88
N SER A 4 -0.82 -8.80 -4.92
CA SER A 4 -1.93 -9.53 -4.37
C SER A 4 -2.44 -8.70 -3.20
N VAL A 5 -3.64 -8.14 -3.35
CA VAL A 5 -4.38 -7.59 -2.21
C VAL A 5 -4.78 -8.78 -1.34
N PHE A 6 -3.87 -9.22 -0.47
CA PHE A 6 -4.15 -10.23 0.53
C PHE A 6 -4.94 -9.61 1.68
N HIS A 7 -6.03 -10.26 2.04
CA HIS A 7 -6.66 -10.05 3.33
C HIS A 7 -5.71 -10.59 4.42
N ALA A 8 -5.11 -9.65 5.16
CA ALA A 8 -4.31 -9.76 6.38
C ALA A 8 -4.03 -11.19 6.91
N ARG A 9 -2.81 -11.69 6.68
CA ARG A 9 -2.18 -12.73 7.53
C ARG A 9 -0.79 -12.37 8.03
N ASP A 10 -0.22 -11.28 7.53
CA ASP A 10 1.10 -10.78 7.89
C ASP A 10 0.92 -9.32 8.30
N ARG A 11 0.51 -9.06 9.54
CA ARG A 11 0.54 -7.70 10.12
C ARG A 11 1.23 -7.85 11.45
N HIS A 12 2.37 -7.19 11.62
CA HIS A 12 3.05 -7.20 12.90
C HIS A 12 2.21 -6.41 13.91
N ARG A 13 2.30 -6.77 15.19
CA ARG A 13 1.56 -6.07 16.24
C ARG A 13 1.90 -4.58 16.26
N ASP A 14 3.16 -4.26 16.03
CA ASP A 14 3.65 -2.88 16.02
C ASP A 14 3.06 -2.08 14.85
N ASP A 15 2.77 -2.71 13.70
CA ASP A 15 2.11 -2.05 12.58
C ASP A 15 0.65 -1.69 12.93
N LEU A 16 -0.03 -2.58 13.66
CA LEU A 16 -1.39 -2.34 14.13
C LEU A 16 -1.42 -1.20 15.13
N ASP A 17 -0.44 -1.13 16.02
CA ASP A 17 -0.33 -0.05 17.00
C ASP A 17 -0.01 1.28 16.31
N ALA A 18 0.91 1.31 15.33
CA ALA A 18 1.20 2.50 14.54
C ALA A 18 0.01 2.95 13.67
N ALA A 19 -0.70 2.00 13.05
CA ALA A 19 -1.91 2.28 12.30
C ALA A 19 -3.05 2.77 13.20
N ALA A 20 -3.16 2.24 14.42
CA ALA A 20 -4.11 2.73 15.41
C ALA A 20 -3.80 4.17 15.80
N LEU A 21 -2.53 4.52 16.05
CA LEU A 21 -2.14 5.89 16.41
C LEU A 21 -2.52 6.93 15.34
N ILE A 22 -2.27 6.65 14.06
CA ILE A 22 -2.65 7.59 12.98
C ILE A 22 -4.16 7.70 12.82
N VAL A 23 -4.90 6.60 13.02
CA VAL A 23 -6.37 6.61 13.01
C VAL A 23 -6.92 7.36 14.23
N GLU A 24 -6.35 7.13 15.41
CA GLU A 24 -6.71 7.78 16.67
C GLU A 24 -6.54 9.30 16.61
N ALA A 25 -5.44 9.76 16.01
CA ALA A 25 -5.22 11.18 15.74
C ALA A 25 -6.34 11.81 14.90
N GLN A 26 -7.09 11.00 14.15
CA GLN A 26 -8.17 11.42 13.25
C GLN A 26 -9.57 10.92 13.70
N ILE A 27 -9.72 10.38 14.92
CA ILE A 27 -11.02 9.91 15.46
C ILE A 27 -12.11 10.99 15.43
N VAL A 28 -11.71 12.28 15.46
CA VAL A 28 -12.62 13.42 15.36
C VAL A 28 -13.49 13.38 14.08
N ILE A 29 -13.04 12.69 13.02
CA ILE A 29 -13.76 12.56 11.75
C ILE A 29 -14.95 11.59 11.85
N GLY A 30 -14.96 10.66 12.82
CA GLY A 30 -16.14 9.85 13.17
C GLY A 30 -16.66 8.92 12.06
N ARG A 31 -15.78 8.34 11.23
CA ARG A 31 -16.18 7.47 10.11
C ARG A 31 -16.37 6.01 10.56
N ARG A 32 -17.42 5.34 10.08
CA ARG A 32 -17.61 3.89 10.32
C ARG A 32 -16.47 3.02 9.75
N ILE A 33 -15.92 3.41 8.61
CA ILE A 33 -14.68 2.85 8.06
C ILE A 33 -13.65 3.95 8.21
N GLU A 34 -12.65 3.74 9.04
CA GLU A 34 -11.71 4.80 9.44
C GLU A 34 -10.51 4.91 8.51
N ALA A 35 -10.09 3.79 7.92
CA ALA A 35 -8.96 3.72 7.00
C ALA A 35 -9.10 2.58 6.00
N ARG A 36 -8.24 2.60 4.98
CA ARG A 36 -8.03 1.51 4.02
C ARG A 36 -6.59 1.04 4.12
N SER A 37 -6.41 -0.28 4.15
CA SER A 37 -5.07 -0.88 4.11
C SER A 37 -4.76 -1.38 2.69
N LEU A 38 -3.55 -1.09 2.21
CA LEU A 38 -2.97 -1.63 1.00
C LEU A 38 -1.69 -2.39 1.37
N ILE A 39 -1.38 -3.43 0.60
CA ILE A 39 -0.09 -4.11 0.64
C ILE A 39 0.52 -3.97 -0.74
N GLN A 40 1.76 -3.50 -0.78
CA GLN A 40 2.58 -3.45 -1.99
C GLN A 40 3.80 -4.33 -1.74
N SER A 41 4.14 -5.19 -2.68
CA SER A 41 5.27 -6.11 -2.55
C SER A 41 6.12 -6.06 -3.81
N PHE A 42 7.42 -6.23 -3.62
CA PHE A 42 8.43 -6.16 -4.66
C PHE A 42 9.14 -7.50 -4.77
N GLU A 43 9.73 -7.78 -5.93
CA GLU A 43 10.59 -8.97 -6.05
C GLU A 43 11.90 -8.71 -5.30
N SER A 44 12.37 -9.69 -4.52
CA SER A 44 13.61 -9.57 -3.75
C SER A 44 14.88 -9.33 -4.59
N SER A 45 14.82 -9.53 -5.91
CA SER A 45 15.91 -9.22 -6.82
C SER A 45 15.90 -7.78 -7.35
N GLU A 46 14.85 -6.99 -7.04
CA GLU A 46 14.74 -5.59 -7.44
C GLU A 46 15.26 -4.61 -6.37
N PHE A 47 15.35 -5.06 -5.11
CA PHE A 47 15.83 -4.24 -4.00
C PHE A 47 16.65 -5.10 -3.02
N ASP A 48 17.82 -4.62 -2.60
CA ASP A 48 18.65 -5.18 -1.55
C ASP A 48 18.10 -4.77 -0.16
N PRO A 49 17.62 -5.74 0.65
CA PRO A 49 17.11 -5.43 1.99
C PRO A 49 18.18 -4.93 2.96
N ASN A 50 19.46 -5.04 2.62
CA ASN A 50 20.56 -4.54 3.45
C ASN A 50 21.02 -3.13 3.06
N ASP A 51 20.53 -2.60 1.93
CA ASP A 51 20.79 -1.23 1.51
C ASP A 51 19.68 -0.29 2.04
N PRO A 52 19.97 0.59 3.02
CA PRO A 52 18.96 1.48 3.57
C PRO A 52 18.40 2.48 2.55
N GLU A 53 19.14 2.82 1.49
CA GLU A 53 18.62 3.70 0.43
C GLU A 53 17.58 2.98 -0.43
N GLU A 54 17.80 1.69 -0.71
CA GLU A 54 16.84 0.87 -1.45
C GLU A 54 15.61 0.54 -0.59
N VAL A 55 15.78 0.28 0.70
CA VAL A 55 14.64 0.14 1.64
C VAL A 55 13.83 1.43 1.73
N GLN A 56 14.48 2.60 1.76
CA GLN A 56 13.79 3.88 1.71
C GLN A 56 13.03 4.06 0.38
N THR A 57 13.62 3.65 -0.73
CA THR A 57 12.95 3.68 -2.05
C THR A 57 11.67 2.84 -2.07
N VAL A 58 11.70 1.65 -1.46
CA VAL A 58 10.50 0.79 -1.31
C VAL A 58 9.41 1.48 -0.46
N ASN A 59 9.80 2.22 0.57
CA ASN A 59 8.87 3.00 1.39
C ASN A 59 8.26 4.17 0.59
N ASP A 60 9.09 4.93 -0.12
CA ASP A 60 8.70 6.09 -0.92
C ASP A 60 7.73 5.68 -2.04
N LEU A 61 8.00 4.56 -2.71
CA LEU A 61 7.08 3.97 -3.71
C LEU A 61 5.73 3.58 -3.11
N GLY A 62 5.71 3.11 -1.86
CA GLY A 62 4.48 2.85 -1.12
C GLY A 62 3.69 4.12 -0.83
N TYR A 63 4.38 5.21 -0.49
CA TYR A 63 3.77 6.51 -0.28
C TYR A 63 3.21 7.10 -1.57
N GLU A 64 4.01 7.12 -2.65
CA GLU A 64 3.58 7.59 -3.97
C GLU A 64 2.39 6.78 -4.50
N PHE A 65 2.40 5.47 -4.30
CA PHE A 65 1.28 4.62 -4.68
C PHE A 65 -0.02 5.03 -3.97
N ALA A 66 0.04 5.26 -2.66
CA ALA A 66 -1.12 5.72 -1.90
C ALA A 66 -1.58 7.12 -2.34
N LYS A 67 -0.65 8.04 -2.58
CA LYS A 67 -0.96 9.40 -3.05
C LYS A 67 -1.51 9.42 -4.47
N LYS A 68 -1.08 8.52 -5.35
CA LYS A 68 -1.66 8.35 -6.68
C LYS A 68 -3.13 7.93 -6.60
N LEU A 69 -3.49 7.09 -5.63
CA LEU A 69 -4.88 6.67 -5.39
C LEU A 69 -5.71 7.73 -4.65
N HIS A 70 -5.12 8.37 -3.65
CA HIS A 70 -5.79 9.24 -2.69
C HIS A 70 -4.88 10.42 -2.31
N PRO A 71 -4.74 11.43 -3.20
CA PRO A 71 -3.71 12.47 -3.07
C PRO A 71 -3.87 13.34 -1.81
N ASN A 72 -5.12 13.57 -1.40
CA ASN A 72 -5.46 14.49 -0.30
C ASN A 72 -5.60 13.80 1.05
N SER A 73 -5.22 12.53 1.18
CA SER A 73 -5.46 11.74 2.39
C SER A 73 -4.18 11.49 3.16
N ASP A 74 -4.27 11.43 4.48
CA ASP A 74 -3.13 11.08 5.31
C ASP A 74 -2.80 9.60 5.16
N VAL A 75 -1.50 9.29 5.13
CA VAL A 75 -0.97 7.96 4.83
C VAL A 75 0.14 7.61 5.81
N LEU A 76 0.09 6.38 6.32
CA LEU A 76 1.20 5.71 7.00
C LEU A 76 1.73 4.59 6.11
N VAL A 77 3.04 4.51 5.94
CA VAL A 77 3.72 3.43 5.21
C VAL A 77 4.74 2.79 6.13
N ILE A 78 4.65 1.48 6.30
CA ILE A 78 5.62 0.69 7.06
C ILE A 78 6.18 -0.36 6.11
N THR A 79 7.50 -0.36 5.94
CA THR A 79 8.19 -1.29 5.03
C THR A 79 8.85 -2.40 5.82
N HIS A 80 8.59 -3.64 5.43
CA HIS A 80 9.16 -4.85 5.98
C HIS A 80 10.09 -5.49 4.96
N ILE A 81 11.23 -5.99 5.43
CA ILE A 81 12.27 -6.66 4.64
C ILE A 81 12.57 -8.07 5.13
N ASP A 82 11.91 -8.49 6.21
CA ASP A 82 12.15 -9.71 6.98
C ASP A 82 10.97 -10.69 6.92
N GLY A 83 9.98 -10.42 6.06
CA GLY A 83 8.85 -11.31 5.85
C GLY A 83 9.28 -12.70 5.38
N ALA A 84 8.52 -13.74 5.76
CA ALA A 84 8.87 -15.13 5.47
C ALA A 84 9.06 -15.46 3.98
N GLY A 85 8.46 -14.65 3.08
CA GLY A 85 8.64 -14.76 1.64
C GLY A 85 9.93 -14.14 1.08
N GLY A 86 10.73 -13.47 1.92
CA GLY A 86 11.99 -12.81 1.56
C GLY A 86 11.85 -11.58 0.64
N ASN A 87 10.61 -11.16 0.38
CA ASN A 87 10.31 -10.04 -0.52
C ASN A 87 10.05 -8.76 0.30
N PRO A 88 10.71 -7.64 -0.04
CA PRO A 88 10.36 -6.34 0.52
C PRO A 88 8.89 -6.02 0.24
N HIS A 89 8.18 -5.54 1.27
CA HIS A 89 6.78 -5.15 1.12
C HIS A 89 6.41 -4.04 2.09
N SER A 90 5.43 -3.24 1.68
CA SER A 90 4.95 -2.09 2.41
C SER A 90 3.51 -2.31 2.86
N HIS A 91 3.27 -2.20 4.16
CA HIS A 91 1.97 -2.02 4.78
C HIS A 91 1.59 -0.54 4.72
N ILE A 92 0.55 -0.25 3.95
CA ILE A 92 0.13 1.13 3.70
C ILE A 92 -1.26 1.34 4.28
N THR A 93 -1.41 2.32 5.17
CA THR A 93 -2.70 2.71 5.74
C THR A 93 -3.06 4.10 5.25
N VAL A 94 -4.18 4.22 4.54
CA VAL A 94 -4.72 5.48 4.05
C VAL A 94 -5.95 5.84 4.88
N ILE A 95 -5.94 7.00 5.54
CA ILE A 95 -7.08 7.48 6.32
C ILE A 95 -8.28 7.70 5.40
N ASN A 96 -9.47 7.28 5.84
CA ASN A 96 -10.70 7.40 5.07
C ASN A 96 -11.26 8.84 5.10
N HIS A 97 -10.42 9.80 4.72
CA HIS A 97 -10.72 11.21 4.70
C HIS A 97 -9.91 11.91 3.61
N ASP A 98 -10.59 12.71 2.80
CA ASP A 98 -9.96 13.62 1.86
C ASP A 98 -9.89 15.01 2.51
N ASN A 99 -8.67 15.50 2.80
CA ASN A 99 -8.43 16.74 3.53
C ASN A 99 -8.87 18.01 2.77
N VAL A 100 -9.18 17.91 1.47
CA VAL A 100 -9.65 19.03 0.66
C VAL A 100 -11.18 19.12 0.67
N THR A 101 -11.85 17.98 0.53
CA THR A 101 -13.31 17.90 0.41
C THR A 101 -14.02 17.59 1.72
N GLY A 102 -13.29 17.11 2.74
CA GLY A 102 -13.82 16.61 4.00
C GLY A 102 -14.59 15.29 3.89
N ARG A 103 -14.64 14.69 2.69
CA ARG A 103 -15.45 13.49 2.40
C ARG A 103 -14.65 12.22 2.70
N ALA A 104 -15.37 11.11 2.87
CA ALA A 104 -14.74 9.79 2.83
C ALA A 104 -14.16 9.52 1.44
N LEU A 105 -13.17 8.64 1.34
CA LEU A 105 -12.53 8.27 0.09
C LEU A 105 -13.56 7.78 -0.93
N GLN A 106 -13.51 8.34 -2.13
CA GLN A 106 -14.36 8.00 -3.26
C GLN A 106 -13.53 7.30 -4.34
N GLY A 107 -14.13 6.35 -5.05
CA GLY A 107 -13.45 5.62 -6.12
C GLY A 107 -12.26 4.77 -5.65
N ASN A 108 -11.59 4.11 -6.60
CA ASN A 108 -10.40 3.29 -6.35
C ASN A 108 -10.62 2.13 -5.36
N ASN A 109 -11.86 1.66 -5.26
CA ASN A 109 -12.25 0.55 -4.38
C ASN A 109 -12.06 -0.82 -5.05
N MET A 110 -11.92 -0.85 -6.38
CA MET A 110 -11.87 -2.08 -7.14
C MET A 110 -10.43 -2.54 -7.28
N HIS A 111 -10.16 -3.81 -6.93
CA HIS A 111 -8.81 -4.36 -6.91
C HIS A 111 -8.04 -4.19 -8.23
N TRP A 112 -8.72 -4.26 -9.38
CA TRP A 112 -8.07 -4.06 -10.68
C TRP A 112 -7.67 -2.61 -10.95
N HIS A 113 -8.37 -1.63 -10.38
CA HIS A 113 -8.01 -0.23 -10.50
C HIS A 113 -6.78 0.06 -9.65
N VAL A 114 -6.78 -0.42 -8.39
CA VAL A 114 -5.63 -0.36 -7.47
C VAL A 114 -4.40 -1.01 -8.10
N ALA A 115 -4.54 -2.24 -8.62
CA ALA A 115 -3.46 -2.94 -9.31
C ALA A 115 -2.98 -2.18 -10.56
N LYS A 116 -3.88 -1.61 -11.36
CA LYS A 116 -3.50 -0.80 -12.53
C LYS A 116 -2.66 0.42 -12.13
N GLN A 117 -3.04 1.14 -11.06
CA GLN A 117 -2.28 2.30 -10.58
C GLN A 117 -0.90 1.92 -10.05
N ASN A 118 -0.79 0.78 -9.36
CA ASN A 118 0.51 0.21 -8.99
C ASN A 118 1.33 -0.12 -10.24
N ASP A 119 0.78 -0.89 -11.17
CA ASP A 119 1.50 -1.33 -12.37
C ASP A 119 1.98 -0.14 -13.23
N GLU A 120 1.21 0.95 -13.28
CA GLU A 120 1.63 2.19 -13.95
C GLU A 120 2.82 2.83 -13.23
N LEU A 121 2.72 3.02 -11.91
CA LEU A 121 3.81 3.57 -11.10
C LEU A 121 5.10 2.75 -11.21
N MET A 122 5.02 1.42 -11.10
CA MET A 122 6.18 0.54 -11.22
C MET A 122 6.87 0.70 -12.59
N ARG A 123 6.08 0.80 -13.67
CA ARG A 123 6.64 1.02 -15.01
C ARG A 123 7.27 2.39 -15.16
N ASP A 124 6.72 3.43 -14.54
CA ASP A 124 7.31 4.78 -14.55
C ASP A 124 8.72 4.78 -13.92
N TYR A 125 8.96 3.89 -12.96
CA TYR A 125 10.26 3.67 -12.31
C TYR A 125 11.12 2.58 -12.96
N GLY A 126 10.69 2.01 -14.08
CA GLY A 126 11.42 0.94 -14.78
C GLY A 126 11.40 -0.43 -14.07
N LEU A 127 10.52 -0.62 -13.09
CA LEU A 127 10.36 -1.85 -12.31
C LEU A 127 9.47 -2.86 -13.02
N ARG A 128 9.64 -4.13 -12.65
CA ARG A 128 8.82 -5.22 -13.17
C ARG A 128 7.44 -5.20 -12.54
N VAL A 129 6.47 -5.63 -13.33
CA VAL A 129 5.10 -5.83 -12.89
C VAL A 129 4.71 -7.26 -13.14
N ALA A 130 3.87 -7.79 -12.27
CA ALA A 130 3.37 -9.13 -12.40
C ALA A 130 2.56 -9.32 -13.68
N ALA A 131 2.79 -10.45 -14.37
CA ALA A 131 1.86 -10.90 -15.37
C ALA A 131 0.46 -11.11 -14.74
N ARG A 132 -0.58 -10.56 -15.37
CA ARG A 132 -1.96 -10.84 -15.00
C ARG A 132 -2.29 -12.26 -15.44
N GLY A 133 -2.71 -13.12 -14.51
CA GLY A 133 -3.20 -14.45 -14.87
C GLY A 133 -4.39 -14.33 -15.84
N SER A 134 -4.44 -15.21 -16.84
CA SER A 134 -5.66 -15.38 -17.64
C SER A 134 -6.78 -15.81 -16.70
N ARG A 135 -7.88 -15.05 -16.64
CA ARG A 135 -9.13 -15.59 -16.10
C ARG A 135 -9.58 -16.64 -17.11
N ASN A 136 -9.40 -17.92 -16.79
CA ASN A 136 -10.24 -18.93 -17.42
C ASN A 136 -11.67 -18.63 -16.92
N VAL A 137 -12.48 -18.14 -17.84
CA VAL A 137 -13.92 -17.98 -17.64
C VAL A 137 -14.51 -19.25 -18.22
N ASP A 138 -14.63 -20.26 -17.37
CA ASP A 138 -15.45 -21.45 -17.64
C ASP A 138 -16.87 -21.20 -17.10
#